data_AF-A0A2I0UXW8-F1
#
_entry.id   AF-A0A2I0UXW8-F1
#
_cell.length_a   1.000
_cell.length_b   1.000
_cell.length_c   1.000
_cell.angle_alpha   90.00
_cell.angle_beta   90.00
_cell.angle_gamma   90.00
#
_symmetry.space_group_name_H-M   'P 1'
#
loop_
_entity.id
_entity.type
_entity.pdbx_description
1 polymer ?
#
loop_
_entity_poly.entity_id
_entity_poly.type
_entity_poly.pdbx_seq_one_letter_code
_entity_poly.pdbx_strand_id
1 'polypeptide(L)' 'MKNKKGIVIASIILLYCVISVIYTLLLDGKINWSLLFLAICMIYIIEVAISNNKLLKKKLTK' A
#
# COMPACT_ATOMS: atom_id res chain seq x y z
N MET A 1 -17.62 -7.58 -6.55
CA MET A 1 -17.22 -6.28 -5.95
C MET A 1 -16.49 -6.37 -4.60
N LYS A 2 -16.24 -7.55 -4.00
CA LYS A 2 -15.57 -7.68 -2.68
C LYS A 2 -14.09 -7.24 -2.68
N ASN A 3 -13.34 -7.46 -3.77
CA ASN A 3 -11.90 -7.16 -3.84
C ASN A 3 -11.55 -5.66 -3.81
N LYS A 4 -12.51 -4.75 -4.06
CA LYS A 4 -12.26 -3.30 -4.03
C LYS A 4 -12.06 -2.76 -2.60
N LYS A 5 -12.70 -3.36 -1.59
CA LYS A 5 -12.62 -2.88 -0.20
C LYS A 5 -11.23 -3.08 0.40
N GLY A 6 -10.57 -4.19 0.11
CA GLY A 6 -9.22 -4.49 0.61
C GLY A 6 -8.16 -3.50 0.10
N ILE A 7 -8.24 -3.12 -1.18
CA ILE A 7 -7.32 -2.14 -1.79
C ILE A 7 -7.50 -0.75 -1.16
N VAL A 8 -8.74 -0.36 -0.86
CA VAL A 8 -9.05 0.92 -0.19
C VAL A 8 -8.46 0.94 1.22
N ILE A 9 -8.65 -0.12 1.99
CA ILE A 9 -8.09 -0.22 3.35
C ILE A 9 -6.55 -0.20 3.30
N ALA A 10 -5.94 -0.94 2.39
CA ALA A 10 -4.48 -0.93 2.22
C ALA A 10 -3.94 0.46 1.84
N SER A 11 -4.67 1.21 1.00
CA SER A 11 -4.29 2.59 0.63
C SER A 11 -4.39 3.55 1.81
N ILE A 12 -5.38 3.40 2.69
CA ILE A 12 -5.52 4.24 3.90
C ILE A 12 -4.36 3.96 4.87
N ILE A 13 -4.01 2.69 5.08
CA ILE A 13 -2.89 2.31 5.96
C ILE A 13 -1.56 2.81 5.39
N LEU A 14 -1.38 2.72 4.06
CA LEU A 14 -0.19 3.25 3.39
C LEU A 14 -0.06 4.76 3.60
N LEU A 15 -1.15 5.51 3.40
CA LEU A 15 -1.17 6.97 3.59
C LEU A 15 -0.77 7.33 5.02
N TYR A 16 -1.32 6.62 6.01
CA TYR A 16 -0.98 6.82 7.42
C TYR A 16 0.51 6.56 7.69
N CYS A 17 1.06 5.46 7.15
CA CYS A 17 2.49 5.15 7.32
C CYS A 17 3.38 6.25 6.73
N VAL A 18 3.06 6.73 5.52
CA VAL A 18 3.83 7.79 4.86
C VAL A 18 3.78 9.09 5.66
N ILE A 19 2.59 9.52 6.10
CA ILE A 19 2.43 10.72 6.93
C ILE A 19 3.21 10.57 8.23
N SER A 20 3.14 9.41 8.88
CA SER A 20 3.83 9.18 10.15
C SER A 20 5.34 9.19 10.00
N VAL A 21 5.89 8.66 8.89
CA VAL A 21 7.32 8.73 8.58
C VAL A 21 7.77 10.16 8.34
N ILE A 22 7.02 10.93 7.54
CA ILE A 22 7.32 12.35 7.27
C ILE A 22 7.27 13.15 8.58
N TYR A 23 6.27 12.91 9.41
CA TYR A 23 6.08 13.60 10.67
C TYR A 23 7.22 13.32 11.66
N THR A 24 7.61 12.06 11.84
CA THR A 24 8.76 11.70 12.70
C THR A 24 10.09 12.24 12.14
N LEU A 25 10.25 12.24 10.82
CA LEU A 25 11.43 12.83 10.20
C LEU A 25 11.51 14.34 10.44
N LEU A 26 10.39 15.06 10.35
CA LEU A 26 10.34 16.52 10.54
C LEU A 26 10.51 16.92 12.00
N LEU A 27 9.97 16.15 12.95
CA LEU A 27 10.00 16.52 14.37
C LEU A 27 11.23 16.02 15.10
N ASP A 28 11.58 14.75 14.92
CA ASP A 28 12.68 14.12 15.65
C ASP A 28 13.99 14.07 14.83
N GLY A 29 13.94 14.44 13.54
CA GLY A 29 15.08 14.28 12.63
C GLY A 29 15.45 12.82 12.36
N LYS A 30 14.62 11.87 12.81
CA LYS A 30 14.88 10.44 12.77
C LYS A 30 13.84 9.74 11.90
N ILE A 31 14.33 8.83 11.06
CA ILE A 31 13.47 7.98 10.24
C ILE A 31 13.03 6.79 11.07
N ASN A 32 11.71 6.59 11.20
CA ASN A 32 11.18 5.35 11.73
C ASN A 32 11.21 4.25 10.64
N TRP A 33 12.31 3.50 10.61
CA TRP A 33 12.56 2.44 9.64
C TRP A 33 11.48 1.36 9.59
N SER A 34 10.84 1.06 10.72
CA SER A 34 9.75 0.07 10.78
C SER A 34 8.51 0.55 10.00
N LEU A 35 8.15 1.83 10.13
CA LEU A 35 7.05 2.42 9.37
C LEU A 35 7.39 2.58 7.89
N LEU A 36 8.65 2.91 7.57
CA LEU A 36 9.14 2.96 6.20
C LEU A 36 9.04 1.58 5.53
N PHE A 37 9.48 0.53 6.22
CA PHE A 37 9.40 -0.85 5.75
C PHE A 37 7.94 -1.27 5.51
N LEU A 38 7.04 -0.95 6.45
CA LEU A 38 5.61 -1.24 6.32
C LEU A 38 4.98 -0.54 5.11
N ALA A 39 5.34 0.73 4.86
CA ALA A 39 4.88 1.46 3.68
C ALA A 39 5.31 0.77 2.37
N ILE A 40 6.56 0.33 2.28
CA ILE A 40 7.08 -0.39 1.11
C ILE A 40 6.33 -1.72 0.91
N CYS A 41 6.10 -2.48 1.98
CA CYS A 41 5.32 -3.72 1.90
C CYS A 41 3.90 -3.49 1.39
N MET A 42 3.23 -2.43 1.86
CA MET A 42 1.86 -2.11 1.44
C MET A 42 1.79 -1.69 -0.04
N ILE A 43 2.80 -0.96 -0.55
CA ILE A 43 2.91 -0.64 -1.99
C ILE A 43 3.00 -1.92 -2.82
N TYR A 44 3.88 -2.84 -2.45
CA TYR A 44 4.07 -4.10 -3.17
C TYR A 44 2.79 -4.94 -3.21
N ILE A 45 2.09 -5.06 -2.07
CA ILE A 45 0.82 -5.80 -1.98
C ILE A 45 -0.23 -5.17 -2.91
N ILE A 46 -0.30 -3.83 -2.97
CA ILE A 46 -1.24 -3.12 -3.84
C ILE A 46 -0.91 -3.36 -5.32
N GLU A 47 0.37 -3.27 -5.72
CA GLU A 47 0.79 -3.55 -7.10
C GLU A 47 0.46 -4.98 -7.53
N VAL A 48 0.77 -5.96 -6.69
CA VAL A 48 0.47 -7.38 -6.95
C VAL A 48 -1.05 -7.59 -7.05
N ALA A 49 -1.84 -6.97 -6.18
CA ALA A 49 -3.30 -7.06 -6.24
C ALA A 49 -3.88 -6.47 -7.53
N ILE A 50 -3.33 -5.34 -8.00
CA ILE A 50 -3.75 -4.69 -9.27
C ILE A 50 -3.36 -5.57 -10.46
N SER A 51 -2.12 -6.07 -10.49
CA SER A 51 -1.61 -6.93 -11.57
C SER A 51 -2.41 -8.24 -11.67
N ASN A 52 -2.67 -8.90 -10.54
CA ASN A 52 -3.48 -10.11 -10.50
C ASN A 52 -4.91 -9.87 -10.97
N ASN A 53 -5.53 -8.75 -10.59
CA ASN A 53 -6.89 -8.41 -11.04
C ASN A 53 -6.94 -8.14 -12.55
N LYS A 54 -5.89 -7.52 -13.12
CA LYS A 54 -5.73 -7.32 -14.56
C LYS A 54 -5.57 -8.67 -15.29
N LEU A 55 -4.79 -9.59 -14.74
CA LEU A 55 -4.58 -10.94 -15.28
C LEU A 55 -5.88 -11.77 -15.26
N LEU A 56 -6.63 -11.72 -14.15
CA LEU A 56 -7.92 -12.38 -13.97
C LEU A 56 -8.96 -11.89 -14.98
N LYS A 57 -9.05 -10.57 -15.18
CA LYS A 57 -9.92 -10.00 -16.23
C LYS A 57 -9.56 -10.52 -17.61
N LYS A 58 -8.27 -10.57 -17.94
CA LYS A 58 -7.80 -11.04 -19.26
C LYS A 58 -8.10 -12.53 -19.51
N LYS A 59 -8.04 -13.37 -18.47
CA LYS A 59 -8.42 -14.80 -18.54
C LYS A 59 -9.92 -15.04 -18.69
N LEU A 60 -10.77 -14.15 -18.16
CA LEU A 60 -12.23 -14.27 -18.25
C LEU A 60 -12.82 -13.76 -19.58
N THR A 61 -12.02 -13.07 -20.40
CA THR A 61 -12.46 -12.48 -21.68
C THR A 61 -11.94 -13.25 -22.91
N LYS A 62 -11.31 -14.41 -22.69
CA LYS A 62 -10.75 -15.29 -23.72
C LYS A 62 -11.38 -16.66 -23.59
#